data_AF-A0A920GPJ2-F1
#
_entry.id   AF-A0A920GPJ2-F1
#
_cell.length_a   1.000
_cell.length_b   1.000
_cell.length_c   1.000
_cell.angle_alpha   90.00
_cell.angle_beta   90.00
_cell.angle_gamma   90.00
#
_symmetry.space_group_name_H-M   'P 1'
#
loop_
_entity.id
_entity.type
_entity.pdbx_description
1 polymer ?
#
loop_
_entity_poly.entity_id
_entity_poly.type
_entity_poly.pdbx_seq_one_letter_code
_entity_poly.pdbx_strand_id
1 'polypeptide(L)' 'MSVLEFRPEGIYCSQGDFYIDPWRPVDKALITHGHADHARFGSKKYLCTDIAAPLSVIGSATWQLKQYPMKKNLV' A
#
# COMPACT_ATOMS: atom_id res chain seq x y z
N MET A 1 20.74 11.56 8.60
CA MET A 1 19.28 11.83 8.54
C MET A 1 18.55 10.50 8.48
N SER A 2 17.48 10.32 9.24
CA SER A 2 16.65 9.11 9.14
C SER A 2 15.78 9.19 7.89
N VAL A 3 15.72 8.10 7.12
CA VAL A 3 14.85 7.97 5.94
C VAL A 3 13.43 7.56 6.35
N LEU A 4 13.29 6.95 7.53
CA LEU A 4 12.02 6.43 8.04
C LEU A 4 11.55 7.22 9.27
N GLU A 5 10.26 7.50 9.31
CA GLU A 5 9.57 8.19 10.40
C GLU A 5 8.27 7.46 10.76
N PHE A 6 7.97 7.35 12.06
CA PHE A 6 6.66 6.88 12.50
C PHE A 6 5.66 8.03 12.51
N ARG A 7 4.51 7.81 11.86
CA ARG A 7 3.39 8.73 11.81
C ARG A 7 2.10 8.02 12.22
N PRO A 8 1.01 8.76 12.51
CA PRO A 8 -0.27 8.14 12.84
C PRO A 8 -0.83 7.20 11.77
N GLU A 9 -0.43 7.38 10.50
CA GLU A 9 -0.82 6.50 9.41
C GLU A 9 0.09 5.28 9.23
N GLY A 10 1.29 5.24 9.84
CA GLY A 10 2.24 4.13 9.73
C GLY A 10 3.70 4.58 9.55
N ILE A 11 4.51 3.73 8.92
CA ILE A 11 5.95 3.99 8.68
C ILE A 11 6.10 4.77 7.37
N TYR A 12 6.50 6.03 7.46
CA TYR A 12 6.69 6.91 6.31
C TYR A 12 8.13 6.92 5.82
N CYS A 13 8.33 6.76 4.51
CA CYS A 13 9.60 6.90 3.83
C CYS A 13 9.66 8.22 3.07
N SER A 14 10.48 9.17 3.53
CA SER A 14 10.55 10.51 2.93
C SER A 14 11.20 10.53 1.55
N GLN A 15 12.13 9.60 1.28
CA GLN A 15 12.84 9.51 0.01
C GLN A 15 11.97 8.89 -1.10
N GLY A 16 11.05 7.99 -0.73
CA GLY A 16 10.13 7.33 -1.65
C GLY A 16 8.75 7.98 -1.72
N ASP A 17 8.43 8.87 -0.77
CA ASP A 17 7.11 9.50 -0.62
C ASP A 17 5.98 8.45 -0.64
N PHE A 18 6.09 7.49 0.28
CA PHE A 18 5.10 6.43 0.52
C PHE A 18 5.12 5.97 1.97
N TYR A 19 4.06 5.25 2.36
CA TYR A 19 3.97 4.56 3.64
C TYR A 19 4.12 3.06 3.45
N ILE A 20 4.89 2.42 4.32
CA ILE A 20 5.06 0.96 4.37
C ILE A 20 3.98 0.40 5.29
N ASP A 21 3.18 -0.54 4.77
CA ASP A 21 2.12 -1.25 5.49
C ASP A 21 1.28 -0.33 6.42
N PRO A 22 0.62 0.68 5.82
CA PRO A 22 0.00 1.74 6.60
C PRO A 22 -1.18 1.24 7.43
N TRP A 23 -1.33 1.80 8.63
CA TRP A 23 -2.42 1.53 9.56
C TRP A 23 -3.71 2.26 9.17
N ARG A 24 -3.61 3.29 8.33
CA ARG A 24 -4.72 4.13 7.82
C ARG A 24 -4.60 4.35 6.31
N PRO A 25 -5.70 4.73 5.63
CA PRO A 25 -5.64 5.17 4.23
C PRO A 25 -4.63 6.30 3.99
N VAL A 26 -3.83 6.18 2.92
CA VAL A 26 -2.78 7.15 2.55
C VAL A 26 -2.72 7.38 1.04
N ASP A 27 -1.89 8.32 0.59
CA ASP A 27 -1.71 8.59 -0.84
C ASP A 27 -0.97 7.47 -1.58
N LYS A 28 0.09 6.90 -0.99
CA LYS A 28 0.82 5.75 -1.55
C LYS A 28 1.13 4.73 -0.45
N ALA A 29 0.55 3.54 -0.58
CA ALA A 29 0.81 2.41 0.30
C ALA A 29 1.76 1.41 -0.39
N LEU A 30 2.88 1.10 0.23
CA LEU A 30 3.73 -0.02 -0.13
C LEU A 30 3.33 -1.21 0.75
N ILE A 31 2.82 -2.28 0.14
CA ILE A 31 2.41 -3.50 0.81
C ILE A 31 3.55 -4.51 0.71
N THR A 32 4.10 -4.91 1.85
CA THR A 32 5.27 -5.80 1.89
C THR A 32 4.93 -7.25 1.53
N HIS A 33 3.76 -7.72 1.94
CA HIS A 33 3.25 -9.07 1.65
C HIS A 33 1.73 -9.14 1.78
N GLY A 34 1.14 -10.23 1.25
CA GLY A 34 -0.31 -10.41 1.23
C GLY A 34 -0.85 -10.96 2.55
N HIS A 35 -0.98 -10.12 3.57
CA HIS A 35 -1.83 -10.39 4.73
C HIS A 35 -2.79 -9.22 4.97
N ALA A 36 -3.98 -9.54 5.50
CA ALA A 36 -5.07 -8.59 5.65
C ALA A 36 -4.77 -7.44 6.66
N ASP A 37 -3.86 -7.66 7.61
CA ASP A 37 -3.40 -6.67 8.57
C ASP A 37 -2.46 -5.62 7.96
N HIS A 38 -1.85 -5.92 6.81
CA HIS A 38 -1.00 -5.01 6.03
C HIS A 38 -1.78 -4.30 4.90
N ALA A 39 -2.70 -5.01 4.23
CA ALA A 39 -3.41 -4.54 3.04
C ALA A 39 -4.74 -3.84 3.36
N ARG A 40 -4.68 -2.65 3.98
CA ARG A 40 -5.89 -1.86 4.31
C ARG A 40 -6.49 -1.14 3.10
N PHE A 41 -7.82 -1.15 3.02
CA PHE A 41 -8.58 -0.41 2.01
C PHE A 41 -8.53 1.11 2.22
N GLY A 42 -8.58 1.87 1.13
CA GLY A 42 -8.81 3.32 1.12
C GLY A 42 -7.63 4.18 0.65
N SER A 43 -6.44 3.61 0.45
CA SER A 43 -5.29 4.34 -0.08
C SER A 43 -5.48 4.67 -1.57
N LYS A 44 -4.90 5.77 -2.05
CA LYS A 44 -5.08 6.20 -3.46
C LYS A 44 -4.28 5.35 -4.44
N LYS A 45 -3.10 4.89 -4.03
CA LYS A 45 -2.19 4.07 -4.83
C LYS A 45 -1.57 2.98 -3.96
N TYR A 46 -1.35 1.83 -4.55
CA TYR A 46 -0.74 0.68 -3.90
C TYR A 46 0.45 0.18 -4.73
N LEU A 47 1.57 -0.07 -4.06
CA LEU A 47 2.74 -0.74 -4.59
C LEU A 47 2.84 -2.09 -3.90
N CYS A 48 2.89 -3.16 -4.66
CA CYS A 48 3.04 -4.51 -4.13
C CYS A 48 3.65 -5.41 -5.20
N THR A 49 4.13 -6.59 -4.80
CA THR A 49 4.53 -7.63 -5.75
C THR A 49 3.29 -8.31 -6.35
N ASP A 50 3.43 -8.93 -7.53
CA ASP A 50 2.31 -9.65 -8.17
C ASP A 50 1.72 -10.77 -7.28
N ILE A 51 2.53 -11.34 -6.39
CA ILE A 51 2.08 -12.37 -5.43
C ILE A 51 1.18 -11.78 -4.35
N ALA A 52 1.42 -10.54 -3.92
CA ALA A 52 0.61 -9.85 -2.92
C ALA A 52 -0.65 -9.19 -3.52
N ALA A 53 -0.67 -8.96 -4.85
CA ALA A 53 -1.77 -8.30 -5.55
C ALA A 53 -3.17 -8.95 -5.36
N PRO A 54 -3.34 -10.30 -5.31
CA PRO A 54 -4.65 -10.93 -5.19
C PRO A 54 -5.37 -10.60 -3.87
N LEU A 55 -4.61 -10.51 -2.77
CA LEU A 55 -5.16 -10.10 -1.46
C LEU A 55 -5.30 -8.58 -1.34
N SER A 56 -4.57 -7.85 -2.19
CA SER A 56 -4.60 -6.39 -2.23
C SER A 56 -5.70 -5.83 -3.12
N VAL A 57 -6.53 -6.62 -3.83
CA VAL A 57 -7.63 -6.13 -4.70
C VAL A 57 -7.22 -5.09 -5.77
N ILE A 58 -5.99 -5.20 -6.29
CA ILE A 58 -5.44 -4.32 -7.34
C ILE A 58 -5.33 -5.13 -8.64
N GLY A 59 -5.88 -4.63 -9.75
CA GLY A 59 -5.56 -5.19 -11.06
C GLY A 59 -4.06 -5.04 -11.34
N SER A 60 -3.35 -6.14 -11.59
CA SER A 60 -1.95 -6.23 -12.06
C SER A 60 -1.02 -5.07 -11.67
N ALA A 61 -0.29 -5.26 -10.57
CA ALA A 61 0.79 -4.41 -10.11
C ALA A 61 2.06 -4.63 -10.96
N THR A 62 2.02 -4.15 -12.20
CA THR A 62 3.28 -3.82 -12.91
C THR A 62 3.98 -2.69 -12.16
N TRP A 63 5.31 -2.57 -12.22
CA TRP A 63 6.15 -1.49 -11.63
C TRP A 63 5.85 -0.06 -12.14
N GLN A 64 4.60 0.22 -12.45
CA GLN A 64 4.04 1.51 -12.76
C GLN A 64 2.97 1.78 -11.71
N LEU A 65 3.00 2.99 -11.13
CA LEU A 65 1.92 3.49 -10.28
C LEU A 65 0.59 3.47 -11.06
N LYS A 66 -0.15 2.35 -10.99
CA LYS A 66 -1.49 2.28 -11.55
C LYS A 66 -2.50 2.63 -10.45
N GLN A 67 -3.30 3.64 -10.72
CA GLN A 67 -4.46 3.98 -9.90
C GLN A 67 -5.55 2.96 -10.20
N TYR A 68 -5.78 2.02 -9.29
CA TYR A 68 -6.96 1.17 -9.32
C TYR A 68 -7.81 1.44 -8.08
N PRO A 69 -9.10 1.77 -8.23
CA PRO A 69 -10.00 1.80 -7.09
C PRO A 69 -10.18 0.36 -6.57
N MET A 70 -9.87 0.14 -5.30
CA MET A 70 -10.09 -1.13 -4.59
C MET A 70 -11.57 -1.52 -4.68
N LYS A 71 -11.90 -2.73 -5.16
CA LYS A 71 -13.28 -3.23 -5.19
C LYS A 71 -13.71 -3.68 -3.78
N LYS A 72 -14.79 -3.10 -3.25
CA LYS A 72 -15.31 -3.30 -1.89
C LYS A 72 -15.75 -4.72 -1.48
N ASN A 73 -15.67 -5.72 -2.36
CA ASN A 73 -16.40 -7.00 -2.19
C ASN A 73 -15.51 -8.25 -2.14
N LEU A 74 -14.27 -8.13 -1.64
CA LEU A 74 -13.40 -9.28 -1.41
C LEU A 74 -12.88 -9.24 0.02
N VAL A 75 -13.77 -9.67 0.93
CA VAL A 75 -13.45 -10.29 2.22
C VAL A 75 -14.18 -11.62 2.25
#